data_AF-A0A7W0TPJ9-F1
#
_entry.id   AF-A0A7W0TPJ9-F1
#
_cell.length_a   1.000
_cell.length_b   1.000
_cell.length_c   1.000
_cell.angle_alpha   90.00
_cell.angle_beta   90.00
_cell.angle_gamma   90.00
#
_symmetry.space_group_name_H-M   'P 1'
#
loop_
_entity.id
_entity.type
_entity.pdbx_description
1 polymer ?
#
loop_
_entity_poly.entity_id
_entity_poly.type
_entity_poly.pdbx_seq_one_letter_code
_entity_poly.pdbx_strand_id
1 'polypeptide(L)' 'MRLLASVGRHSMTQRLTFTRVGEDGYIDTETGSVWNIFGLAVSGPLAGSQLDPVDHTDTFWFAWAAFHPDTRIADVGT' A
#
# COMPACT_ATOMS: atom_id res chain seq x y z
N MET A 1 7.42 10.91 -15.53
CA MET A 1 7.16 9.98 -14.42
C MET A 1 5.70 10.17 -14.01
N ARG A 2 4.81 9.21 -14.31
CA ARG A 2 3.39 9.29 -13.92
C ARG A 2 3.26 8.81 -12.47
N LEU A 3 2.64 9.62 -11.62
CA LEU A 3 2.35 9.27 -10.23
C LEU A 3 1.38 8.08 -10.23
N LEU A 4 1.84 6.90 -9.78
CA LEU A 4 0.94 5.78 -9.52
C LEU A 4 0.25 6.07 -8.19
N ALA A 5 -0.92 6.68 -8.27
CA ALA A 5 -1.88 6.62 -7.18
C ALA A 5 -2.18 5.14 -6.89
N SER A 6 -1.81 4.65 -5.71
CA SER A 6 -2.34 3.38 -5.23
C SER A 6 -3.80 3.59 -4.81
N VAL A 7 -4.63 2.58 -5.06
CA VAL A 7 -6.06 2.61 -4.78
C VAL A 7 -6.37 1.59 -3.70
N GLY A 8 -7.00 2.04 -2.61
CA GLY A 8 -7.51 1.18 -1.53
C GLY A 8 -9.04 1.28 -1.43
N ARG A 9 -9.67 0.32 -0.77
CA ARG A 9 -11.11 0.35 -0.48
C ARG A 9 -11.38 0.36 1.03
N HIS A 10 -12.33 1.20 1.44
CA HIS A 10 -12.85 1.27 2.80
C HIS A 10 -14.37 1.17 2.74
N SER A 11 -14.98 0.14 3.34
CA SER A 11 -16.36 -0.30 3.04
C SER A 11 -16.50 -0.72 1.56
N MET A 12 -17.43 -1.63 1.23
CA MET A 12 -17.53 -2.28 -0.09
C MET A 12 -17.66 -1.31 -1.30
N THR A 13 -17.81 0.00 -1.08
CA THR A 13 -18.09 1.00 -2.13
C THR A 13 -17.09 2.16 -2.20
N GLN A 14 -16.33 2.50 -1.15
CA GLN A 14 -15.50 3.71 -1.20
C GLN A 14 -14.10 3.43 -1.71
N ARG A 15 -13.73 4.10 -2.80
CA ARG A 15 -12.37 4.13 -3.35
C ARG A 15 -11.59 5.28 -2.72
N LEU A 16 -10.38 5.00 -2.27
CA LEU A 16 -9.44 5.98 -1.74
C LEU A 16 -8.18 6.06 -2.61
N THR A 17 -7.64 7.26 -2.75
CA THR A 17 -6.48 7.60 -3.59
C THR A 17 -5.32 8.05 -2.72
N PHE A 18 -4.22 7.30 -2.75
CA PHE A 18 -3.11 7.52 -1.83
C PHE A 18 -1.90 8.21 -2.46
N THR A 19 -1.26 9.05 -1.66
CA THR A 19 0.09 9.58 -1.92
C THR A 19 1.02 9.18 -0.78
N ARG A 20 2.24 8.72 -1.09
CA ARG A 20 3.24 8.42 -0.06
C ARG A 20 3.67 9.70 0.65
N VAL A 21 3.73 9.65 1.98
CA VAL A 21 4.20 10.74 2.85
C VAL A 21 5.24 10.20 3.82
N GLY A 22 6.42 10.83 3.83
CA GLY A 22 7.57 10.33 4.60
C GLY A 22 8.08 8.97 4.11
N GLU A 23 8.67 8.21 5.04
CA GLU A 23 9.25 6.90 4.73
C GLU A 23 8.19 5.79 4.70
N ASP A 24 7.27 5.78 5.66
CA ASP A 24 6.37 4.62 5.86
C ASP A 24 4.88 4.98 5.89
N GLY A 25 4.52 6.22 5.52
CA GLY A 25 3.16 6.72 5.58
C GLY A 25 2.51 6.90 4.22
N TYR A 26 1.18 6.80 4.19
CA TYR A 26 0.34 7.14 3.05
C TYR A 26 -0.76 8.09 3.50
N ILE A 27 -1.10 9.09 2.70
CA ILE A 27 -2.25 9.96 2.94
C ILE A 27 -3.27 9.76 1.82
N ASP A 28 -4.54 9.59 2.18
CA ASP A 28 -5.63 9.54 1.19
C ASP A 28 -6.12 10.96 0.85
N THR A 29 -6.51 11.17 -0.41
CA THR A 29 -6.91 12.49 -0.92
C THR A 29 -8.34 12.85 -0.50
N GLU A 30 -9.18 11.85 -0.27
CA GLU A 30 -10.62 12.01 -0.06
C GLU A 30 -10.96 12.48 1.37
N THR A 31 -10.17 12.05 2.36
CA THR A 31 -10.39 12.35 3.78
C THR A 31 -9.17 12.99 4.45
N GLY A 32 -7.99 12.85 3.87
CA GLY A 32 -6.74 13.31 4.49
C GLY A 32 -6.30 12.46 5.68
N SER A 33 -6.80 11.21 5.79
CA SER A 33 -6.34 10.29 6.83
C SER A 33 -4.96 9.74 6.49
N VAL A 34 -4.16 9.46 7.51
CA VAL A 34 -2.82 8.87 7.36
C VAL A 34 -2.89 7.39 7.67
N TRP A 35 -2.26 6.59 6.82
CA TRP A 35 -2.32 5.14 6.81
C TRP A 35 -0.93 4.55 6.85
N ASN A 36 -0.78 3.42 7.55
CA ASN A 36 0.43 2.61 7.50
C ASN A 36 0.37 1.61 6.33
N ILE A 37 1.47 0.89 6.09
CA ILE A 37 1.58 -0.08 4.99
C ILE A 37 0.61 -1.26 5.11
N PHE A 38 0.11 -1.55 6.31
CA PHE A 38 -0.87 -2.61 6.57
C PHE A 38 -2.32 -2.16 6.32
N GLY A 39 -2.53 -0.93 5.86
CA GLY A 39 -3.86 -0.38 5.58
C GLY A 39 -4.65 0.02 6.82
N LEU A 40 -3.98 0.27 7.96
CA LEU A 40 -4.59 0.85 9.15
C LEU A 40 -4.47 2.37 9.09
N ALA A 41 -5.59 3.08 9.24
CA ALA A 41 -5.59 4.52 9.44
C ALA A 41 -5.08 4.86 10.85
N VAL A 42 -3.89 5.44 10.93
CA VAL A 42 -3.22 5.79 12.20
C VAL A 42 -3.58 7.18 12.70
N SER A 43 -4.05 8.07 11.83
CA SER A 43 -4.55 9.40 12.21
C SER A 43 -5.51 9.99 11.17
N GLY A 44 -6.21 11.06 11.55
CA GLY A 44 -7.18 11.75 10.69
C GLY A 44 -8.61 11.21 10.81
N PRO A 45 -9.52 11.62 9.92
CA PRO A 45 -10.95 11.32 10.03
C PRO A 45 -11.32 9.84 10.07
N LEU A 46 -10.51 8.97 9.48
CA LEU A 46 -10.73 7.52 9.47
C LEU A 46 -9.88 6.76 10.50
N ALA A 47 -9.22 7.43 11.45
CA ALA A 47 -8.35 6.78 12.44
C ALA A 47 -9.00 5.54 13.10
N GLY A 48 -8.25 4.44 13.15
CA GLY A 48 -8.72 3.13 13.62
C GLY A 48 -9.42 2.27 12.57
N SER A 49 -9.71 2.81 11.38
CA SER A 49 -10.29 2.05 10.28
C SER A 49 -9.25 1.21 9.56
N GLN A 50 -9.68 0.08 9.02
CA GLN A 50 -8.86 -0.88 8.28
C GLN A 50 -9.34 -0.95 6.82
N LEU A 51 -8.42 -0.87 5.86
CA LEU A 51 -8.73 -1.12 4.45
C LEU A 51 -9.05 -2.59 4.23
N ASP A 52 -9.94 -2.87 3.28
CA ASP A 52 -10.17 -4.22 2.81
C ASP A 52 -8.89 -4.73 2.12
N PRO A 53 -8.24 -5.79 2.63
CA PRO A 53 -7.03 -6.31 2.02
C PRO A 53 -7.34 -6.86 0.63
N VAL A 54 -6.48 -6.52 -0.33
CA VAL A 54 -6.44 -7.21 -1.62
C VAL A 54 -5.63 -8.49 -1.46
N ASP A 55 -5.89 -9.48 -2.29
CA ASP A 55 -5.08 -10.71 -2.29
C ASP A 55 -3.61 -10.35 -2.54
N HIS A 56 -2.77 -10.66 -1.55
CA HIS A 56 -1.34 -10.42 -1.56
C HIS A 56 -0.61 -11.53 -0.79
N THR A 57 0.71 -11.53 -0.87
CA THR A 57 1.55 -12.49 -0.15
C THR A 57 2.63 -11.73 0.60
N ASP A 58 2.57 -11.77 1.93
CA ASP A 58 3.64 -11.32 2.81
C ASP A 58 4.66 -12.44 2.96
N THR A 59 5.80 -12.32 2.27
CA THR A 59 6.86 -13.33 2.29
C THR A 59 8.23 -12.70 2.19
N PHE A 60 9.24 -13.42 2.64
CA PHE A 60 10.62 -13.02 2.43
C PHE A 60 11.00 -13.18 0.96
N TRP A 61 11.83 -12.26 0.46
CA TRP A 61 12.25 -12.26 -0.95
C TRP A 61 12.90 -13.60 -1.37
N PHE A 62 13.66 -14.25 -0.48
CA PHE A 62 14.33 -15.52 -0.78
C PHE A 62 13.35 -16.69 -0.87
N ALA A 63 12.25 -16.65 -0.10
CA ALA A 63 11.20 -17.66 -0.19
C ALA A 63 10.42 -17.48 -1.51
N TRP A 64 10.11 -16.24 -1.88
CA TRP A 64 9.53 -15.95 -3.19
C TRP A 64 10.43 -16.45 -4.34
N ALA A 65 11.73 -16.19 -4.29
CA ALA A 65 12.68 -16.63 -5.31
C ALA A 65 12.76 -18.16 -5.43
N ALA A 66 12.61 -18.90 -4.32
CA ALA A 66 12.60 -20.36 -4.34
C ALA A 66 11.34 -20.94 -5.02
N PHE A 67 10.17 -20.31 -4.85
CA PHE A 67 8.91 -20.76 -5.45
C PHE A 67 8.64 -20.15 -6.84
N HIS A 68 9.25 -19.03 -7.16
CA HIS A 68 9.09 -18.29 -8.42
C HIS A 68 10.46 -17.99 -9.06
N PRO A 69 11.18 -19.01 -9.55
CA PRO A 69 12.57 -18.88 -10.01
C PRO A 69 12.75 -17.99 -11.25
N ASP A 70 11.69 -17.78 -12.03
CA ASP A 70 11.71 -16.89 -13.20
C ASP A 70 11.59 -15.40 -12.85
N THR A 71 11.37 -15.08 -11.56
CA THR A 71 11.31 -13.68 -11.08
C THR A 71 12.67 -13.02 -11.29
N ARG A 72 12.68 -11.87 -11.97
CA ARG A 72 13.90 -11.05 -12.14
C ARG A 72 13.95 -9.97 -11.06
N ILE A 73 15.09 -9.84 -10.41
CA ILE A 73 15.40 -8.69 -9.55
C ILE A 73 15.86 -7.55 -10.47
N ALA A 74 15.13 -6.44 -10.44
CA ALA A 74 15.54 -5.23 -11.13
C ALA A 74 16.39 -4.38 -10.19
N ASP A 75 17.60 -4.04 -10.61
CA ASP A 75 18.37 -2.96 -9.98
C ASP A 75 17.84 -1.63 -10.53
N VAL A 76 17.37 -0.77 -9.64
CA VAL A 76 17.07 0.63 -10.00
C VAL A 76 18.37 1.38 -9.82
N GLY A 77 19.24 1.29 -10.83
CA GLY A 77 20.55 1.93 -10.81
C GLY A 77 20.45 3.39 -10.35
N THR A 78 21.29 3.74 -9.39
CA THR A 78 21.44 5.10 -8.84
C THR A 78 21.84 6.13 -9.89
#